data_AF-A0A6A4W3A1-F1
#
_entry.id   AF-A0A6A4W3A1-F1
#
_cell.length_a   1.000
_cell.length_b   1.000
_cell.length_c   1.000
_cell.angle_alpha   90.00
_cell.angle_beta   90.00
_cell.angle_gamma   90.00
#
_symmetry.space_group_name_H-M   'P 1'
#
loop_
_entity.id
_entity.type
_entity.pdbx_description
1 polymer ?
#
loop_
_entity_poly.entity_id
_entity_poly.type
_entity_poly.pdbx_seq_one_letter_code
_entity_poly.pdbx_strand_id
1 'polypeptide(L)'
;MASGKGAEYEERFGKGGAALADALDRLPLHIRKIPLKLYFDNYFTSLPLIKHLTLCGYGATGTIRDNRLPKSCPAAAVKSMKALVRGSVSVCGDTSNGISVVRWKDNSVVTVASNMAGSGPLQTVKRWSSKEKKMVQVPQPHCVSEHNKKMGGTDIMDQSINAYRTNIRIKKWWWAIFSWMLDAAVQNTWLVHRTKDEHASLLDVRRQISTTLLTRCQRDVSGAGTEGATGPPRGIISQYIKSVMSV
;
A
#
# COMPACT_ATOMS: atom_id res chain seq x y z
N MET A 1 -1.81 -27.61 -16.02
CA MET A 1 -0.72 -26.83 -16.66
C MET A 1 -0.97 -25.32 -16.46
N ALA A 2 -0.71 -24.78 -15.27
CA ALA A 2 -0.92 -23.35 -14.95
C ALA A 2 0.40 -22.65 -14.57
N SER A 3 1.48 -22.94 -15.31
CA SER A 3 2.84 -22.48 -14.98
C SER A 3 3.39 -21.39 -15.93
N GLY A 4 2.59 -20.87 -16.86
CA GLY A 4 3.12 -20.04 -17.95
C GLY A 4 3.48 -18.60 -17.55
N LYS A 5 2.50 -17.83 -17.03
CA LYS A 5 2.66 -16.38 -16.86
C LYS A 5 3.41 -15.97 -15.59
N GLY A 6 3.19 -16.68 -14.48
CA GLY A 6 3.85 -16.36 -13.21
C GLY A 6 5.37 -16.50 -13.30
N ALA A 7 5.85 -17.59 -13.91
CA ALA A 7 7.28 -17.83 -14.11
C ALA A 7 7.91 -16.77 -15.05
N GLU A 8 7.23 -16.40 -16.13
CA GLU A 8 7.70 -15.35 -17.04
C GLU A 8 7.80 -13.99 -16.34
N TYR A 9 6.80 -13.61 -15.53
CA TYR A 9 6.84 -12.37 -14.77
C TYR A 9 7.93 -12.38 -13.69
N GLU A 10 8.15 -13.50 -13.01
CA GLU A 10 9.23 -13.60 -12.03
C GLU A 10 10.60 -13.43 -12.65
N GLU A 11 10.82 -14.01 -13.85
CA GLU A 11 12.07 -13.82 -14.59
C GLU A 11 12.26 -12.36 -15.02
N ARG A 12 11.21 -11.70 -15.53
CA ARG A 12 11.29 -10.34 -16.09
C ARG A 12 11.33 -9.25 -15.02
N PHE A 13 10.57 -9.41 -13.93
CA PHE A 13 10.31 -8.36 -12.95
C PHE A 13 10.81 -8.69 -11.54
N GLY A 14 11.23 -9.93 -11.30
CA GLY A 14 11.47 -10.47 -9.96
C GLY A 14 10.18 -10.76 -9.21
N LYS A 15 10.29 -11.50 -8.09
CA LYS A 15 9.14 -11.97 -7.29
C LYS A 15 8.14 -10.87 -6.92
N GLY A 16 8.63 -9.72 -6.46
CA GLY A 16 7.78 -8.59 -6.08
C GLY A 16 7.03 -8.00 -7.28
N GLY A 17 7.75 -7.68 -8.35
CA GLY A 17 7.13 -7.14 -9.57
C GLY A 17 6.16 -8.11 -10.24
N ALA A 18 6.45 -9.42 -10.18
CA ALA A 18 5.59 -10.46 -10.71
C ALA A 18 4.26 -10.57 -9.97
N ALA A 19 4.28 -10.52 -8.64
CA ALA A 19 3.07 -10.51 -7.84
C ALA A 19 2.19 -9.27 -8.15
N LEU A 20 2.82 -8.11 -8.38
CA LEU A 20 2.08 -6.91 -8.79
C LEU A 20 1.47 -7.04 -10.18
N ALA A 21 2.23 -7.53 -11.16
CA ALA A 21 1.74 -7.74 -12.52
C ALA A 21 0.58 -8.75 -12.56
N ASP A 22 0.71 -9.87 -11.85
CA ASP A 22 -0.35 -10.88 -11.72
C ASP A 22 -1.60 -10.32 -11.04
N ALA A 23 -1.43 -9.49 -9.99
CA ALA A 23 -2.55 -8.82 -9.34
C ALA A 23 -3.30 -7.87 -10.28
N LEU A 24 -2.58 -7.11 -11.12
CA LEU A 24 -3.17 -6.22 -12.12
C LEU A 24 -3.90 -6.98 -13.21
N ASP A 25 -3.36 -8.13 -13.66
CA ASP A 25 -3.99 -8.96 -14.69
C ASP A 25 -5.31 -9.58 -14.22
N ARG A 26 -5.43 -9.88 -12.91
CA ARG A 26 -6.63 -10.41 -12.26
C ARG A 26 -7.73 -9.37 -12.02
N LEU A 27 -7.43 -8.08 -12.21
CA LEU A 27 -8.46 -7.05 -12.06
C LEU A 27 -9.57 -7.23 -13.11
N PRO A 28 -10.83 -6.90 -12.78
CA PRO A 28 -11.93 -6.89 -13.74
C PRO A 28 -11.60 -6.06 -14.99
N LEU A 29 -12.06 -6.52 -16.16
CA LEU A 29 -11.75 -5.91 -17.46
C LEU A 29 -12.00 -4.39 -17.50
N HIS A 30 -13.07 -3.93 -16.86
CA HIS A 30 -13.43 -2.51 -16.83
C HIS A 30 -12.45 -1.67 -15.98
N ILE A 31 -11.86 -2.24 -14.93
CA ILE A 31 -10.86 -1.57 -14.09
C ILE A 31 -9.51 -1.52 -14.80
N ARG A 32 -9.12 -2.59 -15.51
CA ARG A 32 -7.84 -2.64 -16.24
C ARG A 32 -7.71 -1.58 -17.34
N LYS A 33 -8.83 -1.05 -17.85
CA LYS A 33 -8.84 0.02 -18.85
C LYS A 33 -8.65 1.42 -18.25
N ILE A 34 -8.73 1.54 -16.92
CA ILE A 34 -8.57 2.82 -16.22
C ILE A 34 -7.06 3.12 -16.13
N PRO A 35 -6.61 4.34 -16.46
CA PRO A 35 -5.22 4.74 -16.32
C PRO A 35 -4.85 4.89 -14.82
N LEU A 36 -4.53 3.76 -14.18
CA LEU A 36 -4.16 3.71 -12.76
C LEU A 36 -2.80 4.37 -12.53
N LYS A 37 -2.65 5.02 -11.36
CA LYS A 37 -1.38 5.58 -10.87
C LYS A 37 -0.90 4.76 -9.69
N LEU A 38 0.16 4.00 -9.90
CA LEU A 38 0.71 3.04 -8.96
C LEU A 38 1.94 3.62 -8.25
N TYR A 39 1.95 3.49 -6.93
CA TYR A 39 3.06 3.88 -6.07
C TYR A 39 3.46 2.68 -5.22
N PHE A 40 4.71 2.24 -5.32
CA PHE A 40 5.14 1.00 -4.67
C PHE A 40 6.55 1.11 -4.09
N ASP A 41 6.81 0.33 -3.05
CA ASP A 41 8.11 0.30 -2.38
C ASP A 41 9.21 -0.37 -3.23
N ASN A 42 10.45 -0.16 -2.82
CA ASN A 42 11.67 -0.72 -3.38
C ASN A 42 11.66 -2.24 -3.56
N TYR A 43 10.84 -2.98 -2.81
CA TYR A 43 10.71 -4.43 -2.99
C TYR A 43 10.10 -4.79 -4.36
N PHE A 44 9.14 -4.00 -4.82
CA PHE A 44 8.40 -4.24 -6.06
C PHE A 44 9.08 -3.60 -7.28
N THR A 45 9.80 -2.49 -7.08
CA THR A 45 10.33 -1.68 -8.19
C THR A 45 11.46 -2.35 -8.97
N SER A 46 11.32 -2.32 -10.30
CA SER A 46 12.37 -2.56 -11.29
C SER A 46 12.10 -1.72 -12.56
N LEU A 47 13.15 -1.40 -13.34
CA LEU A 47 12.97 -0.67 -14.60
C LEU A 47 12.15 -1.46 -15.64
N PRO A 48 12.34 -2.79 -15.82
CA PRO A 48 11.50 -3.57 -16.72
C PRO A 48 10.01 -3.52 -16.34
N LEU A 49 9.69 -3.53 -15.05
CA LEU A 49 8.31 -3.41 -14.57
C LEU A 49 7.71 -2.05 -14.91
N ILE A 50 8.44 -0.94 -14.67
CA ILE A 50 7.94 0.40 -15.02
C ILE A 50 7.69 0.50 -16.53
N LYS A 51 8.60 -0.03 -17.36
CA LYS A 51 8.41 -0.07 -18.81
C LYS A 51 7.17 -0.87 -19.21
N HIS A 52 6.96 -2.02 -18.59
CA HIS A 52 5.76 -2.83 -18.83
C HIS A 52 4.48 -2.08 -18.44
N LEU A 53 4.46 -1.42 -17.27
CA LEU A 53 3.32 -0.63 -16.81
C LEU A 53 3.03 0.56 -17.75
N THR A 54 4.06 1.22 -18.29
CA THR A 54 3.89 2.25 -19.34
C THR A 54 3.16 1.67 -20.56
N LEU A 55 3.56 0.49 -21.04
CA LEU A 55 2.92 -0.18 -22.18
C LEU A 55 1.46 -0.58 -21.89
N CYS A 56 1.14 -0.87 -20.63
CA CYS A 56 -0.22 -1.13 -20.17
C CYS A 56 -1.07 0.14 -20.00
N GLY A 57 -0.50 1.34 -20.19
CA GLY A 57 -1.19 2.62 -19.98
C GLY A 57 -1.29 3.04 -18.51
N TYR A 58 -0.48 2.45 -17.63
CA TYR A 58 -0.45 2.78 -16.20
C TYR A 58 0.69 3.74 -15.86
N GLY A 59 0.41 4.63 -14.92
CA GLY A 59 1.41 5.41 -14.23
C GLY A 59 2.07 4.61 -13.11
N ALA A 60 3.38 4.70 -12.95
CA ALA A 60 4.17 3.94 -12.00
C ALA A 60 5.30 4.80 -11.42
N THR A 61 5.41 4.83 -10.10
CA THR A 61 6.50 5.49 -9.36
C THR A 61 6.93 4.64 -8.18
N GLY A 62 8.21 4.30 -8.11
CA GLY A 62 8.76 3.56 -6.98
C GLY A 62 10.19 3.92 -6.67
N THR A 63 10.59 3.75 -5.41
CA THR A 63 12.00 3.78 -5.04
C THR A 63 12.69 2.55 -5.62
N ILE A 64 13.93 2.66 -6.10
CA ILE A 64 14.68 1.54 -6.68
C ILE A 64 16.01 1.38 -5.95
N ARG A 65 16.35 0.12 -5.63
CA ARG A 65 17.66 -0.21 -5.05
C ARG A 65 18.74 -0.10 -6.11
N ASP A 66 19.91 0.41 -5.72
CA ASP A 66 21.03 0.63 -6.64
C ASP A 66 21.46 -0.67 -7.36
N ASN A 67 21.45 -1.79 -6.65
CA ASN A 67 21.80 -3.11 -7.21
C ASN A 67 20.76 -3.67 -8.22
N ARG A 68 19.60 -3.02 -8.37
CA ARG A 68 18.57 -3.38 -9.35
C ARG A 68 18.62 -2.50 -10.60
N LEU A 69 19.47 -1.48 -10.62
CA LEU A 69 19.70 -0.68 -11.82
C LEU A 69 20.66 -1.42 -12.75
N PRO A 70 20.34 -1.52 -14.06
CA PRO A 70 21.27 -2.06 -15.04
C PRO A 70 22.57 -1.25 -15.04
N LYS A 71 23.71 -1.92 -15.21
CA LYS A 71 25.02 -1.25 -15.33
C LYS A 71 25.09 -0.28 -16.52
N SER A 72 24.27 -0.50 -17.54
CA SER A 72 24.13 0.37 -18.71
C SER A 72 23.33 1.65 -18.43
N CYS A 73 22.64 1.75 -17.29
CA CYS A 73 21.91 2.95 -16.93
C CYS A 73 22.89 4.09 -16.61
N PRO A 74 22.83 5.25 -17.28
CA PRO A 74 23.76 6.36 -17.08
C PRO A 74 23.47 7.16 -15.79
N ALA A 75 23.12 6.47 -14.69
CA ALA A 75 22.86 7.08 -13.40
C ALA A 75 24.16 7.45 -12.69
N ALA A 76 24.26 8.67 -12.16
CA ALA A 76 25.41 9.11 -11.39
C ALA A 76 25.67 8.20 -10.19
N ALA A 77 26.86 7.63 -10.07
CA ALA A 77 27.21 6.63 -9.04
C ALA A 77 26.77 7.03 -7.62
N VAL A 78 26.29 6.08 -6.81
CA VAL A 78 25.87 6.36 -5.43
C VAL A 78 27.01 6.95 -4.61
N LYS A 79 28.25 6.52 -4.88
CA LYS A 79 29.46 7.03 -4.22
C LYS A 79 29.69 8.52 -4.52
N SER A 80 29.52 8.97 -5.77
CA SER A 80 29.67 10.39 -6.10
C SER A 80 28.53 11.21 -5.50
N MET A 81 27.30 10.72 -5.57
CA MET A 81 26.13 11.36 -4.96
C MET A 81 26.24 11.53 -3.44
N LYS A 82 26.91 10.60 -2.73
CA LYS A 82 27.12 10.70 -1.27
C LYS A 82 28.02 11.87 -0.87
N ALA A 83 28.95 12.27 -1.74
CA ALA A 83 29.88 13.38 -1.50
C ALA A 83 29.26 14.75 -1.78
N LEU A 84 28.14 14.79 -2.51
CA LEU A 84 27.44 16.03 -2.82
C LEU A 84 26.69 16.59 -1.61
N VAL A 85 26.36 17.88 -1.69
CA VAL A 85 25.57 18.57 -0.67
C VAL A 85 24.17 17.97 -0.57
N ARG A 86 23.60 17.98 0.64
CA ARG A 86 22.21 17.55 0.87
C ARG A 86 21.25 18.37 0.01
N GLY A 87 20.32 17.71 -0.66
CA GLY A 87 19.42 18.32 -1.65
C GLY A 87 19.88 18.14 -3.09
N SER A 88 21.11 17.67 -3.34
CA SER A 88 21.60 17.46 -4.71
C SER A 88 20.76 16.42 -5.46
N VAL A 89 20.50 16.71 -6.73
CA VAL A 89 19.69 15.88 -7.62
C VAL A 89 20.51 15.49 -8.84
N SER A 90 20.46 14.22 -9.21
CA SER A 90 20.94 13.74 -10.50
C SER A 90 19.78 13.05 -11.20
N VAL A 91 19.62 13.33 -12.49
CA VAL A 91 18.58 12.74 -13.32
C VAL A 91 19.25 11.98 -14.44
N CYS A 92 18.85 10.73 -14.61
CA CYS A 92 19.07 10.00 -15.84
C CYS A 92 17.73 9.43 -16.28
N GLY A 93 17.56 9.14 -17.56
CA GLY A 93 16.29 8.66 -18.04
C GLY A 93 16.37 8.36 -19.51
N ASP A 94 15.49 7.47 -19.93
CA ASP A 94 15.28 7.23 -21.33
C ASP A 94 14.14 8.14 -21.80
N THR A 95 14.51 9.28 -22.37
CA THR A 95 13.57 10.26 -22.94
C THR A 95 12.67 9.62 -24.00
N SER A 96 13.15 8.56 -24.68
CA SER A 96 12.35 7.85 -25.71
C SER A 96 11.23 6.99 -25.11
N ASN A 97 11.40 6.48 -23.89
CA ASN A 97 10.42 5.62 -23.21
C ASN A 97 9.61 6.36 -22.13
N GLY A 98 9.85 7.66 -21.92
CA GLY A 98 9.17 8.47 -20.91
C GLY A 98 9.48 8.06 -19.46
N ILE A 99 10.58 7.33 -19.23
CA ILE A 99 10.98 6.85 -17.90
C ILE A 99 12.13 7.71 -17.39
N SER A 100 11.92 8.31 -16.22
CA SER A 100 12.92 9.04 -15.49
C SER A 100 13.42 8.26 -14.28
N VAL A 101 14.72 8.35 -14.02
CA VAL A 101 15.40 7.81 -12.85
C VAL A 101 16.09 8.99 -12.15
N VAL A 102 15.60 9.33 -10.97
CA VAL A 102 16.06 10.48 -10.21
C VAL A 102 16.78 9.99 -8.96
N ARG A 103 18.04 10.40 -8.80
CA ARG A 103 18.81 10.26 -7.57
C ARG A 103 18.76 11.55 -6.78
N TRP A 104 18.41 11.43 -5.51
CA TRP A 104 18.35 12.55 -4.57
C TRP A 104 19.19 12.25 -3.35
N LYS A 105 20.06 13.20 -2.98
CA LYS A 105 20.87 13.12 -1.78
C LYS A 105 20.14 13.76 -0.61
N ASP A 106 19.59 12.94 0.28
CA ASP A 106 19.15 13.36 1.61
C ASP A 106 20.17 12.91 2.67
N ASN A 107 19.75 12.31 3.80
CA ASN A 107 20.67 11.63 4.71
C ASN A 107 21.42 10.51 3.97
N SER A 108 20.67 9.68 3.24
CA SER A 108 21.16 8.70 2.28
C SER A 108 20.82 9.11 0.84
N VAL A 109 21.43 8.45 -0.14
CA VAL A 109 21.06 8.63 -1.54
C VAL A 109 19.83 7.76 -1.81
N VAL A 110 18.74 8.40 -2.23
CA VAL A 110 17.51 7.73 -2.65
C VAL A 110 17.46 7.74 -4.16
N THR A 111 17.09 6.62 -4.77
CA THR A 111 16.81 6.56 -6.21
C THR A 111 15.33 6.26 -6.42
N VAL A 112 14.68 7.05 -7.27
CA VAL A 112 13.29 6.87 -7.68
C VAL A 112 13.24 6.67 -9.18
N ALA A 113 12.45 5.70 -9.63
CA ALA A 113 12.13 5.53 -11.03
C ALA A 113 10.64 5.81 -11.24
N SER A 114 10.31 6.57 -12.29
CA SER A 114 8.94 7.00 -12.56
C SER A 114 8.69 7.26 -14.05
N ASN A 115 7.50 6.89 -14.53
CA ASN A 115 6.96 7.31 -15.83
C ASN A 115 5.91 8.44 -15.71
N MET A 116 5.67 8.95 -14.50
CA MET A 116 4.65 9.97 -14.23
C MET A 116 5.25 11.34 -13.89
N ALA A 117 6.39 11.36 -13.21
CA ALA A 117 7.00 12.57 -12.68
C ALA A 117 8.52 12.49 -12.73
N GLY A 118 9.15 13.58 -13.15
CA GLY A 118 10.61 13.75 -13.12
C GLY A 118 11.09 14.50 -11.89
N SER A 119 12.26 15.16 -12.02
CA SER A 119 12.84 15.96 -10.94
C SER A 119 12.11 17.28 -10.71
N GLY A 120 11.65 17.94 -11.77
CA GLY A 120 11.04 19.27 -11.73
C GLY A 120 9.51 19.23 -11.62
N PRO A 121 8.89 20.26 -10.99
CA PRO A 121 9.55 21.34 -10.25
C PRO A 121 10.12 20.86 -8.91
N LEU A 122 11.27 21.40 -8.50
CA LEU A 122 11.81 21.13 -7.16
C LEU A 122 10.89 21.74 -6.10
N GLN A 123 10.65 20.99 -5.03
CA GLN A 123 9.84 21.41 -3.89
C GLN A 123 10.71 21.51 -2.65
N THR A 124 10.44 22.50 -1.79
CA THR A 124 11.17 22.64 -0.54
C THR A 124 10.50 21.83 0.56
N VAL A 125 11.25 20.92 1.19
CA VAL A 125 10.76 20.11 2.32
C VAL A 125 11.57 20.40 3.57
N LYS A 126 10.88 20.52 4.72
CA LYS A 126 11.53 20.63 6.03
C LYS A 126 11.99 19.25 6.47
N ARG A 127 13.29 19.09 6.75
CA ARG A 127 13.87 17.82 7.21
C ARG A 127 14.74 18.04 8.43
N TRP A 128 14.72 17.09 9.36
CA TRP A 128 15.66 17.10 10.48
C TRP A 128 17.09 16.86 9.97
N SER A 129 18.03 17.64 10.46
CA SER A 129 19.47 17.44 10.24
C SER A 129 20.11 17.02 11.56
N SER A 130 20.54 15.76 11.67
CA SER A 130 21.24 15.30 12.88
C SER A 130 22.57 16.02 13.11
N LYS A 131 23.22 16.50 12.03
CA LYS A 131 24.47 17.26 12.08
C LYS A 131 24.27 18.65 12.69
N GLU A 132 23.18 19.32 12.33
CA GLU A 132 22.89 20.69 12.77
C GLU A 132 21.89 20.75 13.93
N LYS A 133 21.33 19.60 14.35
CA LYS A 133 20.29 19.45 15.37
C LYS A 133 19.11 20.42 15.20
N LYS A 134 18.74 20.68 13.94
CA LYS A 134 17.63 21.58 13.58
C LYS A 134 16.91 21.11 12.31
N MET A 135 15.73 21.68 12.09
CA MET A 135 15.00 21.52 10.83
C MET A 135 15.65 22.39 9.75
N VAL A 136 16.08 21.76 8.66
CA VAL A 136 16.66 22.42 7.48
C VAL A 136 15.70 22.32 6.31
N GLN A 137 15.76 23.31 5.42
CA GLN A 137 15.01 23.30 4.16
C GLN A 137 15.86 22.61 3.10
N VAL A 138 15.33 21.55 2.50
CA VAL A 138 16.03 20.76 1.50
C VAL A 138 15.24 20.78 0.19
N PRO A 139 15.86 21.08 -0.96
CA PRO A 139 15.20 20.91 -2.25
C PRO A 139 14.98 19.42 -2.51
N GLN A 140 13.74 19.05 -2.79
CA GLN A 140 13.25 17.71 -3.04
C GLN A 140 12.70 17.62 -4.46
N PRO A 141 13.06 16.58 -5.23
CA PRO A 141 12.49 16.36 -6.55
C PRO A 141 11.00 16.05 -6.50
N HIS A 142 10.25 16.50 -7.53
CA HIS A 142 8.81 16.31 -7.62
C HIS A 142 8.39 14.84 -7.49
N CYS A 143 9.06 13.94 -8.21
CA CYS A 143 8.78 12.50 -8.15
C CYS A 143 8.91 11.91 -6.74
N VAL A 144 9.86 12.39 -5.93
CA VAL A 144 10.06 11.92 -4.55
C VAL A 144 8.95 12.45 -3.65
N SER A 145 8.53 13.70 -3.86
CA SER A 145 7.41 14.29 -3.11
C SER A 145 6.11 13.54 -3.39
N GLU A 146 5.79 13.30 -4.66
CA GLU A 146 4.59 12.55 -5.05
C GLU A 146 4.61 11.12 -4.54
N HIS A 147 5.77 10.46 -4.59
CA HIS A 147 5.93 9.13 -4.00
C HIS A 147 5.62 9.12 -2.50
N ASN A 148 6.23 10.03 -1.73
CA ASN A 148 6.02 10.08 -0.27
C ASN A 148 4.56 10.39 0.10
N LYS A 149 3.85 11.19 -0.69
CA LYS A 149 2.43 11.50 -0.44
C LYS A 149 1.50 10.31 -0.67
N LYS A 150 1.86 9.38 -1.57
CA LYS A 150 0.95 8.34 -2.06
C LYS A 150 1.30 6.93 -1.61
N MET A 151 2.55 6.67 -1.22
CA MET A 151 3.01 5.32 -0.84
C MET A 151 2.41 4.80 0.47
N GLY A 152 1.95 5.69 1.37
CA GLY A 152 1.43 5.32 2.69
C GLY A 152 0.03 4.69 2.74
N GLY A 153 -0.62 4.43 1.60
CA GLY A 153 -1.99 3.90 1.59
C GLY A 153 -2.14 2.57 2.34
N THR A 154 -1.22 1.63 2.12
CA THR A 154 -1.21 0.32 2.81
C THR A 154 -0.91 0.48 4.30
N ASP A 155 0.07 1.31 4.66
CA ASP A 155 0.43 1.55 6.06
C ASP A 155 -0.73 2.18 6.85
N ILE A 156 -1.49 3.09 6.23
CA ILE A 156 -2.69 3.69 6.83
C ILE A 156 -3.77 2.64 7.07
N MET A 157 -3.98 1.73 6.10
CA MET A 157 -4.92 0.61 6.26
C MET A 157 -4.50 -0.29 7.42
N ASP A 158 -3.24 -0.70 7.47
CA ASP A 158 -2.70 -1.56 8.53
C ASP A 158 -2.78 -0.89 9.89
N GLN A 159 -2.47 0.41 9.99
CA GLN A 159 -2.64 1.19 11.21
C GLN A 159 -4.10 1.22 11.68
N SER A 160 -5.04 1.44 10.76
CA SER A 160 -6.47 1.49 11.06
C SER A 160 -6.99 0.13 11.53
N ILE A 161 -6.60 -0.94 10.85
CA ILE A 161 -6.93 -2.32 11.25
C ILE A 161 -6.33 -2.64 12.62
N ASN A 162 -5.08 -2.26 12.87
CA ASN A 162 -4.41 -2.55 14.13
C ASN A 162 -5.03 -1.80 15.31
N ALA A 163 -5.55 -0.58 15.11
CA ALA A 163 -6.20 0.21 16.13
C ALA A 163 -7.45 -0.48 16.72
N TYR A 164 -8.20 -1.22 15.90
CA TYR A 164 -9.45 -1.90 16.31
C TYR A 164 -9.41 -3.40 16.05
N ARG A 165 -8.22 -4.00 16.09
CA ARG A 165 -8.01 -5.40 15.72
C ARG A 165 -8.84 -6.35 16.57
N THR A 166 -9.51 -7.30 15.92
CA THR A 166 -10.25 -8.35 16.62
C THR A 166 -9.29 -9.29 17.36
N ASN A 167 -9.18 -9.15 18.68
CA ASN A 167 -8.21 -9.85 19.51
C ASN A 167 -8.79 -11.10 20.18
N ILE A 168 -9.17 -12.10 19.37
CA ILE A 168 -9.62 -13.40 19.87
C ILE A 168 -8.47 -14.40 19.77
N ARG A 169 -8.00 -14.90 20.91
CA ARG A 169 -6.87 -15.84 20.99
C ARG A 169 -7.33 -17.26 20.67
N ILE A 170 -6.98 -17.74 19.47
CA ILE A 170 -7.26 -19.11 19.02
C ILE A 170 -5.95 -19.76 18.53
N LYS A 171 -5.77 -21.05 18.80
CA LYS A 171 -4.56 -21.82 18.39
C LYS A 171 -4.49 -22.12 16.88
N LYS A 172 -5.56 -21.87 16.13
CA LYS A 172 -5.66 -22.21 14.70
C LYS A 172 -5.08 -21.08 13.86
N TRP A 173 -4.04 -21.35 13.07
CA TRP A 173 -3.31 -20.34 12.28
C TRP A 173 -4.23 -19.57 11.31
N TRP A 174 -5.21 -20.24 10.69
CA TRP A 174 -6.13 -19.63 9.73
C TRP A 174 -7.06 -18.59 10.38
N TRP A 175 -7.25 -18.65 11.71
CA TRP A 175 -8.06 -17.69 12.42
C TRP A 175 -7.50 -16.27 12.29
N ALA A 176 -6.18 -16.12 12.29
CA ALA A 176 -5.52 -14.82 12.13
C ALA A 176 -5.80 -14.20 10.76
N ILE A 177 -5.90 -15.02 9.71
CA ILE A 177 -6.24 -14.55 8.35
C ILE A 177 -7.73 -14.19 8.30
N PHE A 178 -8.59 -15.06 8.84
CA PHE A 178 -10.03 -14.83 8.86
C PHE A 178 -10.41 -13.55 9.61
N SER A 179 -9.89 -13.34 10.83
CA SER A 179 -10.19 -12.14 11.61
C SER A 179 -9.65 -10.88 10.94
N TRP A 180 -8.46 -10.95 10.34
CA TRP A 180 -7.92 -9.83 9.57
C TRP A 180 -8.78 -9.49 8.35
N MET A 181 -9.31 -10.48 7.62
CA MET A 181 -10.24 -10.22 6.51
C MET A 181 -11.52 -9.53 6.95
N LEU A 182 -12.06 -9.85 8.13
CA LEU A 182 -13.21 -9.15 8.70
C LEU A 182 -12.86 -7.70 9.05
N ASP A 183 -11.73 -7.47 9.72
CA ASP A 183 -11.30 -6.11 10.07
C ASP A 183 -11.03 -5.28 8.79
N ALA A 184 -10.46 -5.89 7.73
CA ALA A 184 -10.27 -5.26 6.43
C ALA A 184 -11.60 -4.93 5.73
N ALA A 185 -12.61 -5.80 5.83
CA ALA A 185 -13.95 -5.54 5.29
C ALA A 185 -14.64 -4.37 6.02
N VAL A 186 -14.51 -4.30 7.35
CA VAL A 186 -15.01 -3.15 8.14
C VAL A 186 -14.28 -1.88 7.73
N GLN A 187 -12.96 -1.92 7.55
CA GLN A 187 -12.17 -0.78 7.08
C GLN A 187 -12.64 -0.29 5.70
N ASN A 188 -12.84 -1.19 4.74
CA ASN A 188 -13.37 -0.84 3.42
C ASN A 188 -14.78 -0.24 3.49
N THR A 189 -15.62 -0.78 4.38
CA THR A 189 -16.97 -0.23 4.62
C THR A 189 -16.90 1.19 5.17
N TRP A 190 -15.99 1.45 6.11
CA TRP A 190 -15.75 2.79 6.64
C TRP A 190 -15.25 3.76 5.57
N LEU A 191 -14.31 3.35 4.70
CA LEU A 191 -13.87 4.19 3.58
C LEU A 191 -15.01 4.56 2.63
N VAL A 192 -15.90 3.61 2.32
CA VAL A 192 -17.10 3.88 1.52
C VAL A 192 -18.07 4.79 2.28
N HIS A 193 -18.27 4.59 3.59
CA HIS A 193 -19.11 5.47 4.41
C HIS A 193 -18.60 6.92 4.40
N ARG A 194 -17.27 7.10 4.44
CA ARG A 194 -16.64 8.43 4.38
C ARG A 194 -16.82 9.18 3.07
N THR A 195 -17.26 8.50 2.01
CA THR A 195 -17.67 9.19 0.77
C THR A 195 -18.98 9.96 0.91
N LYS A 196 -19.79 9.61 1.93
CA LYS A 196 -21.06 10.29 2.24
C LYS A 196 -20.96 11.17 3.49
N ASP A 197 -20.20 10.71 4.48
CA ASP A 197 -19.96 11.44 5.73
C ASP A 197 -18.46 11.43 6.06
N GLU A 198 -17.78 12.52 5.70
CA GLU A 198 -16.33 12.65 5.82
C GLU A 198 -15.83 12.51 7.27
N HIS A 199 -16.67 12.86 8.24
CA HIS A 199 -16.34 12.92 9.66
C HIS A 199 -16.65 11.63 10.43
N ALA A 200 -17.26 10.64 9.77
CA ALA A 200 -17.57 9.36 10.40
C ALA A 200 -16.29 8.69 10.93
N SER A 201 -16.27 8.35 12.21
CA SER A 201 -15.17 7.60 12.80
C SER A 201 -15.27 6.11 12.46
N LEU A 202 -14.12 5.43 12.40
CA LEU A 202 -14.07 3.98 12.18
C LEU A 202 -14.77 3.23 13.31
N LEU A 203 -14.65 3.74 14.54
CA LEU A 203 -15.32 3.18 15.72
C LEU A 203 -16.85 3.25 15.59
N ASP A 204 -17.39 4.38 15.14
CA ASP A 204 -18.84 4.55 14.98
C ASP A 204 -19.41 3.59 13.95
N VAL A 205 -18.76 3.48 12.78
CA VAL A 205 -19.17 2.53 11.73
C VAL A 205 -19.10 1.10 12.24
N ARG A 206 -18.02 0.73 12.95
CA ARG A 206 -17.87 -0.61 13.55
C ARG A 206 -18.96 -0.89 14.58
N ARG A 207 -19.32 0.08 15.41
CA ARG A 207 -20.40 -0.03 16.40
C ARG A 207 -21.75 -0.21 15.72
N GLN A 208 -22.05 0.59 14.70
CA GLN A 208 -23.29 0.46 13.92
C GLN A 208 -23.44 -0.90 13.26
N ILE A 209 -22.37 -1.42 12.63
CA ILE A 209 -22.35 -2.76 12.04
C ILE A 209 -22.67 -3.80 13.12
N SER A 210 -21.98 -3.71 14.27
CA SER A 210 -22.11 -4.66 15.36
C SER A 210 -23.51 -4.66 15.97
N THR A 211 -24.07 -3.49 16.27
CA THR A 211 -25.44 -3.35 16.78
C THR A 211 -26.46 -3.89 15.76
N THR A 212 -26.29 -3.59 14.49
CA THR A 212 -27.20 -4.06 13.43
C THR A 212 -27.21 -5.58 13.32
N LEU A 213 -26.03 -6.21 13.36
CA LEU A 213 -25.90 -7.67 13.32
C LEU A 213 -26.53 -8.32 14.56
N LEU A 214 -26.28 -7.78 15.76
CA LEU A 214 -26.86 -8.29 17.00
C LEU A 214 -28.39 -8.20 17.01
N THR A 215 -28.95 -7.06 16.58
CA THR A 215 -30.41 -6.88 16.51
C THR A 215 -31.06 -7.81 15.48
N ARG A 216 -30.41 -8.08 14.34
CA ARG A 216 -30.91 -9.05 13.35
C ARG A 216 -30.90 -10.47 13.91
N CYS A 217 -29.78 -10.90 14.50
CA CYS A 217 -29.69 -12.24 15.11
C CYS A 217 -30.72 -12.46 16.24
N GLN A 218 -31.03 -11.43 17.04
CA GLN A 218 -32.08 -11.54 18.06
C GLN A 218 -33.46 -11.79 17.46
N ARG A 219 -33.80 -11.15 16.33
CA ARG A 219 -35.08 -11.36 15.63
C ARG A 219 -35.17 -12.76 15.04
N ASP A 220 -34.08 -13.27 14.46
CA ASP A 220 -34.07 -14.60 13.85
C ASP A 220 -34.25 -15.71 14.91
N VAL A 221 -33.67 -15.54 16.11
CA VAL A 221 -33.88 -16.45 17.25
C VAL A 221 -35.30 -16.34 17.81
N SER A 222 -35.94 -15.18 17.71
CA SER A 222 -37.33 -14.98 18.16
C SER A 222 -38.36 -15.56 17.18
N GLY A 223 -38.00 -15.70 15.89
CA GLY A 223 -38.84 -16.28 14.84
C GLY A 223 -38.65 -17.79 14.65
N ALA A 224 -37.53 -18.35 15.10
CA ALA A 224 -37.30 -19.79 15.14
C ALA A 224 -37.96 -20.40 16.38
N GLY A 225 -39.25 -20.74 16.25
CA GLY A 225 -39.94 -21.61 17.20
C GLY A 225 -39.15 -22.90 17.43
N THR A 226 -39.11 -23.33 18.69
CA THR A 226 -38.56 -24.58 19.22
C THR A 226 -38.39 -25.71 18.20
N GLU A 227 -37.15 -25.99 17.81
CA GLU A 227 -36.68 -27.34 17.49
C GLU A 227 -35.16 -27.41 17.71
N GLY A 228 -34.74 -28.44 18.45
CA GLY A 228 -33.43 -28.51 19.09
C GLY A 228 -32.26 -28.45 18.11
N ALA A 229 -31.45 -27.40 18.21
CA ALA A 229 -30.14 -27.35 17.59
C ALA A 229 -29.13 -26.79 18.59
N THR A 230 -28.08 -27.56 18.86
CA THR A 230 -26.90 -27.17 19.61
C THR A 230 -26.23 -25.97 18.93
N GLY A 231 -26.56 -24.75 19.39
CA GLY A 231 -25.95 -23.52 18.92
C GLY A 231 -24.45 -23.45 19.24
N PRO A 232 -23.70 -22.59 18.54
CA PRO A 232 -22.26 -22.46 18.75
C PRO A 232 -21.98 -22.08 20.22
N PRO A 233 -20.85 -22.56 20.80
CA PRO A 233 -20.59 -22.42 22.22
C PRO A 233 -20.67 -20.94 22.64
N ARG A 234 -21.55 -20.64 23.60
CA ARG A 234 -21.85 -19.31 24.16
C ARG A 234 -20.61 -18.49 24.52
N GLY A 235 -19.46 -19.14 24.74
CA GLY A 235 -18.17 -18.50 25.01
C GLY A 235 -17.61 -17.65 23.87
N ILE A 236 -17.80 -18.03 22.59
CA ILE A 236 -17.22 -17.30 21.44
C ILE A 236 -18.00 -16.01 21.18
N ILE A 237 -19.33 -16.08 21.25
CA ILE A 237 -20.20 -14.91 21.10
C ILE A 237 -19.98 -13.94 22.27
N SER A 238 -19.85 -14.45 23.50
CA SER A 238 -19.55 -13.61 24.67
C SER A 238 -18.19 -12.91 24.56
N GLN A 239 -17.16 -13.59 24.05
CA GLN A 239 -15.84 -12.98 23.81
C GLN A 239 -15.85 -11.95 22.68
N TYR A 240 -16.58 -12.21 21.60
CA TYR A 240 -16.73 -11.24 20.51
C TYR A 240 -17.48 -9.99 20.97
N ILE A 241 -18.60 -10.14 21.69
CA ILE A 241 -19.37 -9.02 22.26
C ILE A 241 -18.51 -8.21 23.24
N LYS A 242 -17.76 -8.87 24.14
CA LYS A 242 -16.84 -8.17 25.04
C LYS A 242 -15.71 -7.45 24.29
N SER A 243 -15.15 -8.05 23.25
CA SER A 243 -14.09 -7.42 22.43
C SER A 243 -14.60 -6.27 21.58
N VAL A 244 -15.87 -6.29 21.18
CA VAL A 244 -16.49 -5.27 20.31
C VAL A 244 -17.08 -4.11 21.11
N MET A 245 -17.55 -4.37 22.34
CA MET A 245 -18.18 -3.36 23.21
C MET A 245 -17.24 -2.78 24.28
N SER A 246 -16.02 -3.29 24.43
CA SER A 246 -15.02 -2.80 25.39
C SER A 246 -14.06 -1.75 24.81
N VAL A 247 -14.38 -1.15 23.65
CA VAL A 247 -13.60 -0.05 23.05
C VAL A 247 -14.43 1.22 23.08
#